data_AF-A0A1I7XYN2-F1
#
_entry.id   AF-A0A1I7XYN2-F1
#
_cell.length_a   1.000
_cell.length_b   1.000
_cell.length_c   1.000
_cell.angle_alpha   90.00
_cell.angle_beta   90.00
_cell.angle_gamma   90.00
#
_symmetry.space_group_name_H-M   'P 1'
#
loop_
_entity.id
_entity.type
_entity.pdbx_description
1 polymer ?
#
loop_
_entity_poly.entity_id
_entity_poly.type
_entity_poly.pdbx_seq_one_letter_code
_entity_poly.pdbx_strand_id
1 'polypeptide(L)'
;VPALEAFDSQLKGTGDRAISTTMAFVRILGTLLKDPQVGRLVVPIVPDESRTFGMEGLFRQIGIHSHVGQLYTPQDAGTLSYYKESTDGQIMQEGLNESGATSSWIAASTAYANHGVMTLPFYIFYSMFGFQRDGMRRMYAEQEDVYYYITVLNENYAHPAMPEGAEQGILKGLYRLAVEKPLQGERHVQLMGSGSILNEVLAAADI
;
A
#
# COMPACT_ATOMS: atom_id res chain seq x y z
N VAL A 1 -11.04 4.27 13.35
CA VAL A 1 -10.50 3.44 12.23
C VAL A 1 -11.68 2.75 11.58
N PRO A 2 -11.80 2.77 10.24
CA PRO A 2 -12.92 2.13 9.55
C PRO A 2 -13.03 0.65 9.92
N ALA A 3 -14.25 0.15 10.01
CA ALA A 3 -14.50 -1.26 10.26
C ALA A 3 -14.03 -2.12 9.05
N LEU A 4 -13.76 -3.40 9.26
CA LEU A 4 -13.21 -4.29 8.23
C LEU A 4 -14.13 -4.37 7.00
N GLU A 5 -15.44 -4.29 7.23
CA GLU A 5 -16.50 -4.30 6.23
C GLU A 5 -16.41 -3.12 5.25
N ALA A 6 -15.77 -2.01 5.64
CA ALA A 6 -15.50 -0.90 4.72
C ALA A 6 -14.59 -1.31 3.55
N PHE A 7 -13.86 -2.41 3.70
CA PHE A 7 -12.94 -2.98 2.71
C PHE A 7 -13.50 -4.24 2.03
N ASP A 8 -14.81 -4.48 2.11
CA ASP A 8 -15.51 -5.65 1.54
C ASP A 8 -15.13 -5.94 0.08
N SER A 9 -14.91 -4.89 -0.73
CA SER A 9 -14.52 -5.05 -2.14
C SER A 9 -13.10 -5.58 -2.34
N GLN A 10 -12.26 -5.53 -1.31
CA GLN A 10 -10.90 -6.09 -1.27
C GLN A 10 -10.88 -7.46 -0.57
N LEU A 11 -11.82 -7.69 0.35
CA LEU A 11 -11.96 -8.97 1.05
C LEU A 11 -12.63 -10.05 0.19
N LYS A 12 -13.55 -9.62 -0.68
CA LYS A 12 -14.17 -10.47 -1.70
C LYS A 12 -13.19 -10.72 -2.83
N GLY A 13 -13.23 -11.93 -3.39
CA GLY A 13 -12.40 -12.29 -4.54
C GLY A 13 -12.71 -11.40 -5.75
N THR A 14 -11.72 -11.19 -6.61
CA THR A 14 -11.87 -10.33 -7.79
C THR A 14 -12.54 -11.02 -8.98
N GLY A 15 -12.94 -12.29 -8.81
CA GLY A 15 -13.45 -13.14 -9.88
C GLY A 15 -12.41 -13.26 -10.99
N ASP A 16 -12.85 -13.08 -12.24
CA ASP A 16 -11.97 -13.16 -13.41
C ASP A 16 -11.13 -11.89 -13.63
N ARG A 17 -11.38 -10.83 -12.86
CA ARG A 17 -10.63 -9.58 -13.02
C ARG A 17 -9.27 -9.69 -12.34
N ALA A 18 -8.21 -9.71 -13.15
CA ALA A 18 -6.85 -9.63 -12.67
C ALA A 18 -6.51 -8.20 -12.20
N ILE A 19 -5.97 -8.09 -10.99
CA ILE A 19 -5.43 -6.83 -10.45
C ILE A 19 -4.10 -7.12 -9.75
N SER A 20 -3.30 -6.10 -9.52
CA SER A 20 -2.07 -6.21 -8.75
C SER A 20 -2.27 -5.82 -7.28
N THR A 21 -1.37 -6.24 -6.39
CA THR A 21 -1.41 -5.83 -4.98
C THR A 21 -1.19 -4.32 -4.82
N THR A 22 -0.48 -3.67 -5.73
CA THR A 22 -0.40 -2.20 -5.78
C THR A 22 -1.77 -1.57 -6.07
N MET A 23 -2.53 -2.12 -7.03
CA MET A 23 -3.90 -1.63 -7.29
C MET A 23 -4.83 -1.87 -6.10
N ALA A 24 -4.69 -3.00 -5.40
CA ALA A 24 -5.44 -3.26 -4.17
C ALA A 24 -5.10 -2.23 -3.08
N PHE A 25 -3.82 -1.92 -2.88
CA PHE A 25 -3.35 -0.88 -1.97
C PHE A 25 -3.94 0.49 -2.28
N VAL A 26 -3.90 0.94 -3.53
CA VAL A 26 -4.49 2.25 -3.92
C VAL A 26 -6.00 2.30 -3.64
N ARG A 27 -6.72 1.18 -3.82
CA ARG A 27 -8.14 1.12 -3.46
C ARG A 27 -8.38 1.25 -1.95
N ILE A 28 -7.58 0.56 -1.13
CA ILE A 28 -7.61 0.68 0.34
C ILE A 28 -7.35 2.13 0.75
N LEU A 29 -6.31 2.75 0.19
CA LEU A 29 -5.99 4.15 0.43
C LEU A 29 -7.15 5.07 0.04
N GLY A 30 -7.78 4.82 -1.11
CA GLY A 30 -8.97 5.55 -1.55
C GLY A 30 -10.16 5.42 -0.60
N THR A 31 -10.38 4.24 0.01
CA THR A 31 -11.40 4.04 1.05
C THR A 31 -11.06 4.83 2.31
N LEU A 32 -9.81 4.78 2.78
CA LEU A 32 -9.35 5.53 3.95
C LEU A 32 -9.52 7.05 3.76
N LEU A 33 -9.17 7.56 2.58
CA LEU A 33 -9.29 8.98 2.25
C LEU A 33 -10.73 9.50 2.23
N LYS A 34 -11.70 8.62 2.00
CA LYS A 34 -13.14 8.97 2.00
C LYS A 34 -13.78 8.86 3.37
N ASP A 35 -13.10 8.25 4.34
CA ASP A 35 -13.63 8.11 5.69
C ASP A 35 -13.67 9.47 6.41
N PRO A 36 -14.80 9.86 7.01
CA PRO A 36 -14.94 11.18 7.63
C PRO A 36 -14.12 11.35 8.92
N GLN A 37 -13.74 10.26 9.58
CA GLN A 37 -12.97 10.32 10.83
C GLN A 37 -11.46 10.34 10.55
N VAL A 38 -10.99 9.50 9.63
CA VAL A 38 -9.54 9.34 9.39
C VAL A 38 -9.05 9.96 8.09
N GLY A 39 -9.93 10.27 7.14
CA GLY A 39 -9.54 10.68 5.78
C GLY A 39 -8.63 11.92 5.76
N ARG A 40 -8.88 12.90 6.64
CA ARG A 40 -8.03 14.10 6.78
C ARG A 40 -6.67 13.85 7.43
N LEU A 41 -6.51 12.70 8.08
CA LEU A 41 -5.28 12.32 8.81
C LEU A 41 -4.37 11.45 7.95
N VAL A 42 -4.85 10.94 6.82
CA VAL A 42 -4.06 10.15 5.86
C VAL A 42 -3.03 11.05 5.19
N VAL A 43 -1.77 10.63 5.10
CA VAL A 43 -0.72 11.40 4.43
C VAL A 43 -0.08 10.53 3.34
N PRO A 44 -0.59 10.55 2.10
CA PRO A 44 0.04 9.84 0.99
C PRO A 44 1.32 10.55 0.57
N ILE A 45 2.42 9.82 0.49
CA ILE A 45 3.75 10.33 0.15
C ILE A 45 4.29 9.51 -1.03
N VAL A 46 4.79 10.20 -2.05
CA VAL A 46 5.33 9.56 -3.26
C VAL A 46 6.53 10.33 -3.81
N PRO A 47 7.62 9.65 -4.20
CA PRO A 47 8.76 10.28 -4.84
C PRO A 47 8.55 10.24 -6.36
N ASP A 48 7.86 11.22 -6.93
CA ASP A 48 7.57 11.35 -8.38
C ASP A 48 6.64 10.27 -8.99
N GLU A 49 6.99 8.98 -8.92
CA GLU A 49 6.43 7.87 -9.74
C GLU A 49 5.01 7.39 -9.38
N SER A 50 4.20 8.27 -8.85
CA SER A 50 2.76 8.16 -8.61
C SER A 50 1.94 7.44 -9.70
N ARG A 51 2.17 7.73 -10.98
CA ARG A 51 1.45 7.08 -12.09
C ARG A 51 1.78 5.59 -12.20
N THR A 52 3.03 5.22 -11.96
CA THR A 52 3.46 3.82 -11.95
C THR A 52 2.70 3.01 -10.90
N PHE A 53 2.40 3.64 -9.76
CA PHE A 53 1.61 3.01 -8.69
C PHE A 53 0.10 3.12 -8.90
N GLY A 54 -0.38 3.74 -9.98
CA GLY A 54 -1.81 3.93 -10.26
C GLY A 54 -2.48 4.97 -9.35
N MET A 55 -1.72 5.92 -8.79
CA MET A 55 -2.23 6.96 -7.89
C MET A 55 -2.87 8.16 -8.60
N GLU A 56 -2.87 8.17 -9.94
CA GLU A 56 -3.38 9.29 -10.75
C GLU A 56 -4.83 9.70 -10.41
N GLY A 57 -5.68 8.72 -10.08
CA GLY A 57 -7.06 8.98 -9.66
C GLY A 57 -7.17 9.73 -8.33
N LEU A 58 -6.15 9.63 -7.47
CA LEU A 58 -6.10 10.32 -6.18
C LEU A 58 -5.74 11.80 -6.34
N PHE A 59 -4.93 12.17 -7.34
CA PHE A 59 -4.55 13.57 -7.57
C PHE A 59 -5.74 14.48 -7.78
N ARG A 60 -6.75 14.01 -8.51
CA ARG A 60 -7.99 14.76 -8.71
C ARG A 60 -8.83 14.85 -7.45
N GLN A 61 -8.80 13.80 -6.61
CA GLN A 61 -9.65 13.72 -5.42
C GLN A 61 -9.13 14.59 -4.29
N ILE A 62 -7.82 14.55 -4.03
CA ILE A 62 -7.22 15.14 -2.82
C ILE A 62 -6.09 16.13 -3.11
N GLY A 63 -5.70 16.33 -4.37
CA GLY A 63 -4.68 17.29 -4.76
C GLY A 63 -3.27 16.93 -4.29
N ILE A 64 -2.29 17.56 -4.92
CA ILE A 64 -0.90 17.59 -4.47
C ILE A 64 -0.71 18.81 -3.58
N HIS A 65 -0.12 18.62 -2.41
CA HIS A 65 0.19 19.72 -1.51
C HIS A 65 1.23 20.65 -2.13
N SER A 66 0.91 21.94 -2.20
CA SER A 66 1.85 23.00 -2.58
C SER A 66 1.58 24.23 -1.74
N HIS A 67 2.59 24.69 -0.98
CA HIS A 67 2.46 25.86 -0.12
C HIS A 67 2.11 27.14 -0.91
N VAL A 68 2.53 27.21 -2.17
CA VAL A 68 2.28 28.35 -3.07
C VAL A 68 1.07 28.13 -4.00
N GLY A 69 0.47 26.94 -3.96
CA GLY A 69 -0.56 26.51 -4.90
C GLY A 69 -0.03 26.31 -6.33
N GLN A 70 -0.95 26.14 -7.28
CA GLN A 70 -0.61 25.91 -8.69
C GLN A 70 -0.14 27.20 -9.38
N LEU A 71 1.17 27.32 -9.63
CA LEU A 71 1.77 28.50 -10.30
C LEU A 71 1.92 28.34 -11.82
N TYR A 72 1.56 27.19 -12.37
CA TYR A 72 1.80 26.85 -13.77
C TYR A 72 0.69 25.94 -14.31
N THR A 73 0.49 25.90 -15.62
CA THR A 73 -0.46 24.96 -16.23
C THR A 73 0.17 23.57 -16.30
N PRO A 74 -0.45 22.54 -15.71
CA PRO A 74 0.02 21.17 -15.84
C PRO A 74 0.14 20.74 -17.31
N GLN A 75 1.19 19.99 -17.64
CA GLN A 75 1.35 19.44 -18.99
C GLN A 75 0.16 18.55 -19.39
N ASP A 76 -0.44 17.89 -18.41
CA ASP A 76 -1.56 16.98 -18.59
C ASP A 76 -2.93 17.65 -18.36
N ALA A 77 -3.00 18.99 -18.30
CA ALA A 77 -4.24 19.74 -18.06
C ALA A 77 -5.38 19.42 -19.05
N GLY A 78 -5.06 18.95 -20.26
CA GLY A 78 -6.03 18.51 -21.25
C GLY A 78 -6.54 17.07 -21.08
N THR A 79 -6.01 16.33 -20.11
CA THR A 79 -6.35 14.92 -19.86
C THR A 79 -7.39 14.79 -18.74
N LEU A 80 -8.09 13.65 -18.68
CA LEU A 80 -9.12 13.41 -17.67
C LEU A 80 -8.55 13.30 -16.23
N SER A 81 -7.27 12.95 -16.13
CA SER A 81 -6.52 12.67 -14.90
C SER A 81 -5.37 13.66 -14.73
N TYR A 82 -5.61 14.94 -14.99
CA TYR A 82 -4.63 15.99 -14.75
C TYR A 82 -4.34 16.12 -13.25
N TYR A 83 -3.10 16.43 -12.89
CA TYR A 83 -2.78 16.75 -11.50
C TYR A 83 -3.12 18.20 -11.18
N LYS A 84 -3.42 18.45 -9.90
CA LYS A 84 -3.67 19.78 -9.37
C LYS A 84 -2.86 19.96 -8.09
N GLU A 85 -2.10 21.03 -8.03
CA GLU A 85 -1.47 21.52 -6.82
C GLU A 85 -2.41 22.49 -6.09
N SER A 86 -2.49 22.36 -4.77
CA SER A 86 -3.22 23.31 -3.94
C SER A 86 -2.66 23.39 -2.53
N THR A 87 -2.93 24.50 -1.85
CA THR A 87 -2.52 24.72 -0.46
C THR A 87 -3.21 23.78 0.53
N ASP A 88 -4.38 23.27 0.15
CA ASP A 88 -5.16 22.25 0.85
C ASP A 88 -4.97 20.84 0.26
N GLY A 89 -4.02 20.67 -0.67
CA GLY A 89 -3.68 19.37 -1.23
C GLY A 89 -3.11 18.44 -0.16
N GLN A 90 -3.38 17.14 -0.29
CA GLN A 90 -3.06 16.15 0.75
C GLN A 90 -1.93 15.19 0.35
N ILE A 91 -1.62 15.07 -0.95
CA ILE A 91 -0.51 14.23 -1.42
C ILE A 91 0.81 14.99 -1.32
N MET A 92 1.78 14.39 -0.65
CA MET A 92 3.16 14.87 -0.58
C MET A 92 3.95 14.30 -1.76
N GLN A 93 4.18 15.14 -2.78
CA GLN A 93 4.99 14.81 -3.96
C GLN A 93 6.42 15.33 -3.72
N GLU A 94 7.37 14.43 -3.51
CA GLU A 94 8.72 14.79 -3.08
C GLU A 94 9.73 14.85 -4.24
N GLY A 95 9.25 14.56 -5.46
CA GLY A 95 10.08 14.39 -6.65
C GLY A 95 11.03 13.20 -6.52
N LEU A 96 12.12 13.19 -7.30
CA LEU A 96 13.18 12.18 -7.23
C LEU A 96 14.04 12.34 -5.97
N ASN A 97 13.42 12.20 -4.80
CA ASN A 97 14.05 12.39 -3.51
C ASN A 97 13.44 11.47 -2.44
N GLU A 98 13.85 10.20 -2.45
CA GLU A 98 13.43 9.20 -1.47
C GLU A 98 13.85 9.58 -0.05
N SER A 99 14.97 10.29 0.12
CA SER A 99 15.42 10.78 1.43
C SER A 99 14.51 11.89 1.99
N GLY A 100 14.02 12.77 1.12
CA GLY A 100 13.01 13.78 1.44
C GLY A 100 11.67 13.11 1.78
N ALA A 101 11.22 12.18 0.94
CA ALA A 101 10.01 11.41 1.18
C ALA A 101 10.05 10.60 2.49
N THR A 102 11.19 9.99 2.81
CA THR A 102 11.40 9.33 4.09
C THR A 102 11.31 10.32 5.25
N SER A 103 11.93 11.49 5.12
CA SER A 103 11.88 12.55 6.15
C SER A 103 10.45 13.04 6.39
N SER A 104 9.68 13.28 5.33
CA SER A 104 8.26 13.63 5.40
C SER A 104 7.42 12.51 6.04
N TRP A 105 7.72 11.25 5.72
CA TRP A 105 7.07 10.10 6.34
C TRP A 105 7.34 10.04 7.85
N ILE A 106 8.57 10.26 8.30
CA ILE A 106 8.90 10.30 9.73
C ILE A 106 8.21 11.46 10.44
N ALA A 107 8.22 12.65 9.83
CA ALA A 107 7.58 13.83 10.40
C ALA A 107 6.09 13.58 10.63
N ALA A 108 5.40 12.98 9.65
CA ALA A 108 4.01 12.58 9.79
C ALA A 108 3.84 11.47 10.85
N SER A 109 4.64 10.39 10.79
CA SER A 109 4.57 9.24 11.71
C SER A 109 4.78 9.64 13.17
N THR A 110 5.54 10.70 13.44
CA THR A 110 5.84 11.19 14.80
C THR A 110 5.01 12.41 15.22
N ALA A 111 4.09 12.88 14.37
CA ALA A 111 3.23 14.03 14.67
C ALA A 111 2.36 13.82 15.92
N TYR A 112 2.03 12.56 16.27
CA TYR A 112 1.27 12.27 17.49
C TYR A 112 2.05 12.65 18.75
N ALA A 113 3.37 12.43 18.76
CA ALA A 113 4.23 12.73 19.90
C ALA A 113 4.59 14.21 19.95
N ASN A 114 4.89 14.80 18.78
CA ASN A 114 5.39 16.17 18.69
C ASN A 114 4.28 17.23 18.69
N HIS A 115 3.10 16.90 18.17
CA HIS A 115 2.01 17.86 17.95
C HIS A 115 0.66 17.41 18.53
N GLY A 116 0.57 16.22 19.13
CA GLY A 116 -0.70 15.68 19.63
C GLY A 116 -1.69 15.32 18.52
N VAL A 117 -1.24 15.27 17.26
CA VAL A 117 -2.08 14.97 16.09
C VAL A 117 -1.67 13.62 15.54
N MET A 118 -2.55 12.63 15.65
CA MET A 118 -2.34 11.32 15.04
C MET A 118 -2.51 11.45 13.52
N THR A 119 -1.46 11.09 12.77
CA THR A 119 -1.56 10.99 11.30
C THR A 119 -1.33 9.54 10.86
N LEU A 120 -1.72 9.24 9.62
CA LEU A 120 -1.60 7.93 8.99
C LEU A 120 -0.79 8.07 7.70
N PRO A 121 0.55 8.07 7.76
CA PRO A 121 1.38 8.26 6.58
C PRO A 121 1.57 6.97 5.78
N PHE A 122 1.40 7.09 4.47
CA PHE A 122 1.59 6.02 3.50
C PHE A 122 2.63 6.45 2.47
N TYR A 123 3.84 5.92 2.60
CA TYR A 123 4.93 6.16 1.66
C TYR A 123 5.06 4.97 0.70
N ILE A 124 4.85 5.21 -0.59
CA ILE A 124 5.00 4.22 -1.66
C ILE A 124 6.10 4.65 -2.62
N PHE A 125 7.00 3.72 -2.93
CA PHE A 125 8.18 3.93 -3.75
C PHE A 125 8.63 2.56 -4.30
N TYR A 126 9.55 2.55 -5.27
CA TYR A 126 10.11 1.29 -5.76
C TYR A 126 10.95 0.63 -4.67
N SER A 127 10.59 -0.59 -4.27
CA SER A 127 11.20 -1.30 -3.15
C SER A 127 12.73 -1.38 -3.20
N MET A 128 13.32 -1.47 -4.40
CA MET A 128 14.78 -1.40 -4.62
C MET A 128 15.40 -0.16 -3.95
N PHE A 129 14.76 1.01 -4.04
CA PHE A 129 15.32 2.28 -3.59
C PHE A 129 15.08 2.61 -2.11
N GLY A 130 14.25 1.85 -1.39
CA GLY A 130 14.03 2.11 0.04
C GLY A 130 15.14 1.56 0.91
N PHE A 131 15.29 0.24 0.91
CA PHE A 131 16.22 -0.43 1.82
C PHE A 131 17.65 -0.51 1.28
N GLN A 132 17.89 -0.32 -0.02
CA GLN A 132 19.27 -0.28 -0.54
C GLN A 132 20.05 0.97 -0.11
N ARG A 133 19.46 1.97 0.59
CA ARG A 133 20.19 3.21 0.93
C ARG A 133 20.12 3.81 2.35
N ASP A 134 19.23 3.43 3.29
CA ASP A 134 19.34 3.91 4.71
C ASP A 134 18.65 3.05 5.81
N GLY A 135 17.97 1.95 5.48
CA GLY A 135 17.36 1.07 6.50
C GLY A 135 18.36 0.55 7.55
N MET A 136 19.64 0.47 7.20
CA MET A 136 20.73 0.02 8.06
C MET A 136 21.20 1.01 9.15
N ARG A 137 20.83 2.30 9.11
CA ARG A 137 21.40 3.29 10.05
C ARG A 137 20.52 3.57 11.27
N ARG A 138 19.20 3.59 11.13
CA ARG A 138 18.29 4.15 12.17
C ARG A 138 17.73 3.09 13.11
N MET A 139 17.36 1.93 12.55
CA MET A 139 17.13 0.71 13.32
C MET A 139 18.37 0.31 14.14
N TYR A 140 19.59 0.49 13.59
CA TYR A 140 20.84 -0.06 14.13
C TYR A 140 21.63 0.89 15.06
N ALA A 141 21.30 2.19 15.11
CA ALA A 141 21.97 3.15 15.99
C ALA A 141 21.08 3.75 17.12
N GLU A 142 19.74 3.83 16.95
CA GLU A 142 18.90 4.70 17.79
C GLU A 142 17.71 4.00 18.50
N GLN A 143 17.45 2.72 18.20
CA GLN A 143 16.57 1.76 18.93
C GLN A 143 15.06 2.12 19.07
N GLU A 144 14.23 1.55 18.18
CA GLU A 144 12.93 2.09 17.72
C GLU A 144 11.63 1.42 18.24
N ASP A 145 10.50 2.15 18.10
CA ASP A 145 9.11 1.67 18.11
C ASP A 145 8.53 1.49 16.68
N VAL A 146 7.69 0.45 16.51
CA VAL A 146 7.35 -0.27 15.26
C VAL A 146 6.71 0.56 14.14
N TYR A 147 7.10 0.29 12.89
CA TYR A 147 6.39 0.68 11.67
C TYR A 147 6.22 -0.52 10.71
N TYR A 148 5.26 -0.45 9.78
CA TYR A 148 4.99 -1.53 8.82
C TYR A 148 5.69 -1.31 7.48
N TYR A 149 6.35 -2.35 6.98
CA TYR A 149 6.83 -2.43 5.60
C TYR A 149 6.05 -3.50 4.85
N ILE A 150 5.39 -3.10 3.75
CA ILE A 150 4.57 -3.99 2.92
C ILE A 150 5.08 -3.92 1.49
N THR A 151 5.57 -5.04 0.98
CA THR A 151 5.95 -5.15 -0.43
C THR A 151 4.71 -5.37 -1.27
N VAL A 152 4.43 -4.44 -2.19
CA VAL A 152 3.39 -4.57 -3.22
C VAL A 152 4.03 -4.86 -4.59
N LEU A 153 3.27 -5.48 -5.47
CA LEU A 153 3.71 -6.05 -6.75
C LEU A 153 2.90 -5.42 -7.88
N ASN A 154 3.49 -5.31 -9.08
CA ASN A 154 2.80 -4.78 -10.26
C ASN A 154 2.10 -5.85 -11.13
N GLU A 155 2.32 -7.13 -10.82
CA GLU A 155 1.77 -8.25 -11.58
C GLU A 155 0.28 -8.40 -11.32
N ASN A 156 -0.51 -8.56 -12.39
CA ASN A 156 -1.96 -8.71 -12.30
C ASN A 156 -2.33 -10.20 -12.27
N TYR A 157 -3.06 -10.61 -11.24
CA TYR A 157 -3.64 -11.95 -11.14
C TYR A 157 -5.02 -11.89 -10.46
N ALA A 158 -5.79 -12.97 -10.58
CA ALA A 158 -7.06 -13.08 -9.87
C ALA A 158 -6.79 -13.24 -8.37
N HIS A 159 -7.40 -12.38 -7.55
CA HIS A 159 -7.29 -12.48 -6.11
C HIS A 159 -8.43 -13.35 -5.57
N PRO A 160 -8.14 -14.43 -4.82
CA PRO A 160 -9.16 -15.22 -4.16
C PRO A 160 -9.82 -14.42 -3.03
N ALA A 161 -11.01 -14.85 -2.61
CA ALA A 161 -11.63 -14.31 -1.40
C ALA A 161 -10.78 -14.66 -0.18
N MET A 162 -10.76 -13.77 0.82
CA MET A 162 -10.14 -14.10 2.11
C MET A 162 -10.86 -15.29 2.74
N PRO A 163 -10.15 -16.37 3.14
CA PRO A 163 -10.79 -17.48 3.83
C PRO A 163 -11.35 -17.05 5.19
N GLU A 164 -12.48 -17.63 5.58
CA GLU A 164 -13.10 -17.35 6.89
C GLU A 164 -12.14 -17.70 8.04
N GLY A 165 -11.93 -16.76 8.96
CA GLY A 165 -11.04 -16.94 10.11
C GLY A 165 -9.55 -16.77 9.81
N ALA A 166 -9.16 -16.40 8.59
CA ALA A 166 -7.76 -16.21 8.20
C ALA A 166 -7.12 -14.92 8.76
N GLU A 167 -7.91 -13.98 9.28
CA GLU A 167 -7.46 -12.63 9.67
C GLU A 167 -6.31 -12.69 10.68
N GLN A 168 -6.46 -13.51 11.73
CA GLN A 168 -5.42 -13.67 12.74
C GLN A 168 -4.17 -14.37 12.20
N GLY A 169 -4.33 -15.26 11.23
CA GLY A 169 -3.19 -15.92 10.57
C GLY A 169 -2.42 -14.95 9.67
N ILE A 170 -3.12 -14.12 8.90
CA ILE A 170 -2.53 -13.05 8.09
C ILE A 170 -1.73 -12.09 8.96
N LEU A 171 -2.30 -11.63 10.09
CA LEU A 171 -1.62 -10.74 11.03
C LEU A 171 -0.38 -11.39 11.67
N LYS A 172 -0.43 -12.71 11.94
CA LYS A 172 0.69 -13.48 12.48
C LYS A 172 1.73 -13.87 11.41
N GLY A 173 1.45 -13.60 10.13
CA GLY A 173 2.34 -13.85 9.00
C GLY A 173 2.15 -15.19 8.28
N LEU A 174 1.22 -16.05 8.71
CA LEU A 174 0.95 -17.34 8.07
C LEU A 174 -0.48 -17.83 8.36
N TYR A 175 -1.17 -18.29 7.32
CA TYR A 175 -2.43 -19.03 7.44
C TYR A 175 -2.47 -20.20 6.45
N ARG A 176 -3.34 -21.18 6.70
CA ARG A 176 -3.51 -22.33 5.81
C ARG A 176 -4.56 -22.02 4.75
N LEU A 177 -4.13 -21.99 3.48
CA LEU A 177 -4.97 -21.59 2.34
C LEU A 177 -5.91 -22.71 1.85
N ALA A 178 -5.43 -23.95 1.78
CA ALA A 178 -6.21 -25.10 1.34
C ALA A 178 -5.98 -26.34 2.22
N VAL A 179 -6.99 -27.20 2.27
CA VAL A 179 -6.94 -28.53 2.87
C VAL A 179 -7.30 -29.54 1.80
N GLU A 180 -6.30 -30.11 1.15
CA GLU A 180 -6.53 -31.33 0.38
C GLU A 180 -6.53 -32.52 1.32
N LYS A 181 -7.53 -33.39 1.17
CA LYS A 181 -7.56 -34.67 1.90
C LYS A 181 -6.53 -35.57 1.23
N PRO A 182 -5.52 -36.08 1.96
CA PRO A 182 -4.61 -37.04 1.37
C PRO A 182 -5.41 -38.28 0.92
N LEU A 183 -5.20 -38.71 -0.32
CA LEU A 183 -5.66 -40.03 -0.75
C LEU A 183 -4.91 -41.08 0.07
N GLN A 184 -5.62 -42.13 0.47
CA GLN A 184 -5.11 -43.11 1.42
C GLN A 184 -3.86 -43.81 0.85
N GLY A 185 -2.70 -43.59 1.49
CA GLY A 185 -1.42 -44.17 1.07
C GLY A 185 -0.46 -43.24 0.32
N GLU A 186 -0.85 -41.98 0.08
CA GLU A 186 0.01 -41.01 -0.62
C GLU A 186 0.95 -40.25 0.33
N ARG A 187 2.10 -39.83 -0.22
CA ARG A 187 3.09 -39.02 0.50
C ARG A 187 2.55 -37.60 0.66
N HIS A 188 2.62 -37.08 1.89
CA HIS A 188 2.17 -35.73 2.18
C HIS A 188 3.34 -34.74 2.15
N VAL A 189 3.16 -33.62 1.45
CA VAL A 189 4.07 -32.48 1.46
C VAL A 189 3.33 -31.21 1.91
N GLN A 190 4.07 -30.26 2.47
CA GLN A 190 3.55 -28.93 2.80
C GLN A 190 4.23 -27.91 1.89
N LEU A 191 3.41 -27.11 1.22
CA LEU A 191 3.86 -26.06 0.33
C LEU A 191 3.64 -24.69 0.98
N MET A 192 4.62 -23.80 0.87
CA MET A 192 4.57 -22.44 1.43
C MET A 192 4.97 -21.43 0.35
N GLY A 193 4.23 -20.35 0.22
CA GLY A 193 4.48 -19.28 -0.75
C GLY A 193 4.09 -17.92 -0.21
N SER A 194 4.66 -16.86 -0.78
CA SER A 194 4.30 -15.47 -0.47
C SER A 194 4.46 -14.60 -1.72
N GLY A 195 3.80 -13.44 -1.75
CA GLY A 195 3.85 -12.53 -2.89
C GLY A 195 3.37 -13.20 -4.19
N SER A 196 3.97 -12.84 -5.33
CA SER A 196 3.63 -13.40 -6.65
C SER A 196 3.92 -14.89 -6.76
N ILE A 197 4.94 -15.39 -6.03
CA ILE A 197 5.35 -16.79 -6.06
C ILE A 197 4.30 -17.72 -5.45
N LEU A 198 3.35 -17.20 -4.66
CA LEU A 198 2.25 -18.03 -4.14
C LEU A 198 1.45 -18.70 -5.29
N ASN A 199 1.27 -18.03 -6.43
CA ASN A 199 0.56 -18.62 -7.57
C ASN A 199 1.32 -19.81 -8.17
N GLU A 200 2.65 -19.74 -8.23
CA GLU A 200 3.50 -20.84 -8.68
C GLU A 200 3.48 -22.02 -7.70
N VAL A 201 3.40 -21.72 -6.40
CA VAL A 201 3.27 -22.75 -5.36
C VAL A 201 1.91 -23.46 -5.45
N LEU A 202 0.85 -22.73 -5.77
CA LEU A 202 -0.47 -23.31 -6.03
C LEU A 202 -0.46 -24.15 -7.30
N ALA A 203 0.12 -23.66 -8.39
CA ALA A 203 0.26 -24.44 -9.62
C ALA A 203 1.09 -25.72 -9.40
N ALA A 204 2.12 -25.67 -8.56
CA ALA A 204 2.91 -26.84 -8.18
C ALA A 204 2.17 -27.84 -7.30
N ALA A 205 1.11 -27.42 -6.59
CA ALA A 205 0.25 -28.31 -5.83
C ALA A 205 -0.61 -29.19 -6.76
N ASP A 206 -0.93 -28.69 -7.96
CA ASP A 206 -1.74 -29.38 -8.96
C ASP A 206 -0.92 -30.34 -9.87
N ILE A 207 0.40 -30.44 -9.68
CA ILE A 207 1.33 -31.31 -10.44
C ILE A 207 1.53 -32.66 -9.75
#